data_AF-A0A3B9F1Z0-F1
#
_entry.id   AF-A0A3B9F1Z0-F1
#
_cell.length_a   1.000
_cell.length_b   1.000
_cell.length_c   1.000
_cell.angle_alpha   90.00
_cell.angle_beta   90.00
_cell.angle_gamma   90.00
#
_symmetry.space_group_name_H-M   'P 1'
#
loop_
_entity.id
_entity.type
_entity.pdbx_description
1 polymer ?
#
loop_
_entity_poly.entity_id
_entity_poly.type
_entity_poly.pdbx_seq_one_letter_code
_entity_poly.pdbx_strand_id
1 'polypeptide(L)'
;YKQLIEAKFDRDIPWVTGGTSVVIPLIYNHQLPAGINHFRVGETLYFGADLVNGATIEGMHHDVIKLYAEIIEITEKPKIPIGSLEANPSGEIYEVKEEDYGKTSHRAILDLGLLDISTDYLIPEDKDFEFVGASSDMLVIDIDDNDHGYKVGDLVPFDLKYMGALSLLNSSYIGKKVI
;
A
#
# COMPACT_ATOMS: atom_id res chain seq x y z
N TYR A 1 33.10 17.65 10.74
CA TYR A 1 34.24 17.14 9.95
C TYR A 1 34.50 17.92 8.66
N LYS A 2 33.53 18.60 8.04
CA LYS A 2 33.69 19.40 6.80
C LYS A 2 35.01 20.20 6.78
N GLN A 3 35.18 21.14 7.70
CA GLN A 3 36.35 22.04 7.77
C GLN A 3 37.70 21.31 7.79
N LEU A 4 37.80 20.18 8.50
CA LEU A 4 39.04 19.39 8.58
C LEU A 4 39.35 18.68 7.25
N ILE A 5 38.33 18.22 6.53
CA ILE A 5 38.49 17.58 5.23
C ILE A 5 38.87 18.64 4.19
N GLU A 6 38.20 19.78 4.18
CA GLU A 6 38.52 20.90 3.27
C GLU A 6 39.97 21.35 3.45
N ALA A 7 40.41 21.56 4.70
CA ALA A 7 41.78 21.97 5.00
C ALA A 7 42.83 20.91 4.63
N LYS A 8 42.51 19.62 4.76
CA LYS A 8 43.44 18.52 4.45
C LYS A 8 43.63 18.32 2.95
N PHE A 9 42.57 18.48 2.17
CA PHE A 9 42.55 18.13 0.75
C PHE A 9 42.51 19.34 -0.18
N ASP A 10 42.46 20.56 0.37
CA ASP A 10 42.37 21.83 -0.38
C ASP A 10 41.22 21.80 -1.41
N ARG A 11 40.05 21.39 -0.92
CA ARG A 11 38.82 21.26 -1.73
C ARG A 11 37.63 21.76 -0.96
N ASP A 12 36.80 22.57 -1.59
CA ASP A 12 35.53 23.02 -1.05
C ASP A 12 34.48 21.91 -1.13
N ILE A 13 33.70 21.75 -0.05
CA ILE A 13 32.61 20.77 0.03
C ILE A 13 31.29 21.54 0.08
N PRO A 14 30.57 21.66 -1.06
CA PRO A 14 29.33 22.43 -1.11
C PRO A 14 28.21 21.76 -0.32
N TRP A 15 28.15 20.42 -0.33
CA TRP A 15 27.03 19.66 0.22
C TRP A 15 27.48 18.68 1.30
N VAL A 16 26.90 18.83 2.49
CA VAL A 16 26.98 17.86 3.58
C VAL A 16 25.60 17.27 3.72
N THR A 17 25.43 16.07 3.15
CA THR A 17 24.15 15.36 3.20
C THR A 17 23.97 14.72 4.57
N GLY A 18 22.83 14.96 5.21
CA GLY A 18 22.62 14.53 6.60
C GLY A 18 21.28 13.90 6.90
N GLY A 19 20.46 13.58 5.89
CA GLY A 19 19.21 12.87 6.15
C GLY A 19 18.47 12.35 4.94
N THR A 20 17.63 11.35 5.22
CA THR A 20 16.59 10.82 4.35
C THR A 20 15.22 11.42 4.74
N SER A 21 14.12 10.93 4.18
CA SER A 21 12.74 11.23 4.63
C SER A 21 12.55 11.23 6.16
N VAL A 22 13.28 10.38 6.91
CA VAL A 22 13.19 10.27 8.39
C VAL A 22 13.55 11.58 9.12
N VAL A 23 14.35 12.46 8.51
CA VAL A 23 14.78 13.69 9.18
C VAL A 23 13.82 14.87 9.00
N ILE A 24 12.78 14.74 8.17
CA ILE A 24 11.84 15.82 7.91
C ILE A 24 11.21 16.36 9.21
N PRO A 25 10.73 15.52 10.15
CA PRO A 25 10.22 16.01 11.44
C PRO A 25 11.28 16.76 12.27
N LEU A 26 12.56 16.37 12.17
CA LEU A 26 13.66 17.02 12.87
C LEU A 26 13.98 18.41 12.30
N ILE A 27 13.70 18.63 11.01
CA ILE A 27 13.80 19.95 10.37
C ILE A 27 12.76 20.89 10.99
N TYR A 28 11.50 20.45 11.10
CA TYR A 28 10.42 21.24 11.71
C TYR A 28 10.71 21.59 13.18
N ASN A 29 11.35 20.67 13.91
CA ASN A 29 11.70 20.86 15.32
C ASN A 29 13.05 21.58 15.53
N HIS A 30 13.74 22.00 14.47
CA HIS A 30 15.08 22.63 14.53
C HIS A 30 16.14 21.79 15.28
N GLN A 31 16.08 20.46 15.15
CA GLN A 31 16.94 19.52 15.88
C GLN A 31 18.18 19.04 15.10
N LEU A 32 18.38 19.55 13.88
CA LEU A 32 19.48 19.13 13.03
C LEU A 32 20.78 19.91 13.27
N PRO A 33 21.95 19.26 13.20
CA PRO A 33 23.24 19.94 13.21
C PRO A 33 23.37 21.00 12.11
N ALA A 34 23.81 22.20 12.47
CA ALA A 34 23.98 23.33 11.54
C ALA A 34 24.94 23.06 10.36
N GLY A 35 25.81 22.04 10.48
CA GLY A 35 26.73 21.65 9.42
C GLY A 35 26.10 20.84 8.28
N ILE A 36 24.83 20.43 8.41
CA ILE A 36 24.09 19.71 7.37
C ILE A 36 23.31 20.72 6.53
N ASN A 37 23.49 20.67 5.21
CA ASN A 37 22.86 21.61 4.27
C ASN A 37 22.26 20.92 3.03
N HIS A 38 22.21 19.59 3.03
CA HIS A 38 21.67 18.80 1.93
C HIS A 38 20.88 17.58 2.45
N PHE A 39 19.77 17.26 1.78
CA PHE A 39 18.85 16.19 2.17
C PHE A 39 18.36 15.43 0.94
N ARG A 40 18.05 14.14 1.12
CA ARG A 40 17.47 13.29 0.07
C ARG A 40 16.10 12.84 0.53
N VAL A 41 15.05 13.27 -0.15
CA VAL A 41 13.66 12.94 0.20
C VAL A 41 13.12 11.97 -0.82
N GLY A 42 12.48 10.90 -0.35
CA GLY A 42 11.89 9.85 -1.17
C GLY A 42 10.46 9.57 -0.76
N GLU A 43 10.27 8.63 0.17
CA GLU A 43 8.94 8.21 0.64
C GLU A 43 8.03 9.38 1.09
N THR A 44 8.55 10.34 1.86
CA THR A 44 7.77 11.53 2.26
C THR A 44 7.29 12.35 1.06
N LEU A 45 8.05 12.43 -0.03
CA LEU A 45 7.66 13.19 -1.22
C LEU A 45 6.42 12.59 -1.89
N TYR A 46 6.31 11.27 -1.91
CA TYR A 46 5.25 10.55 -2.63
C TYR A 46 4.10 10.08 -1.73
N PHE A 47 4.27 10.01 -0.41
CA PHE A 47 3.23 9.49 0.48
C PHE A 47 2.88 10.47 1.60
N GLY A 48 3.52 11.64 1.63
CA GLY A 48 3.42 12.56 2.76
C GLY A 48 3.82 11.90 4.08
N ALA A 49 4.57 10.81 4.05
CA ALA A 49 4.80 9.96 5.22
C ALA A 49 5.70 10.65 6.26
N ASP A 50 5.20 10.77 7.48
CA ASP A 50 5.98 11.02 8.68
C ASP A 50 6.51 9.69 9.22
N LEU A 51 7.77 9.39 8.90
CA LEU A 51 8.42 8.13 9.30
C LEU A 51 8.76 8.05 10.79
N VAL A 52 8.56 9.13 11.56
CA VAL A 52 8.81 9.16 13.00
C VAL A 52 7.50 8.93 13.75
N ASN A 53 6.43 9.61 13.35
CA ASN A 53 5.14 9.55 14.04
C ASN A 53 4.15 8.56 13.43
N GLY A 54 4.42 8.04 12.23
CA GLY A 54 3.54 7.09 11.53
C GLY A 54 2.25 7.72 10.99
N ALA A 55 2.27 9.02 10.72
CA ALA A 55 1.13 9.78 10.21
C ALA A 55 1.44 10.43 8.85
N THR A 56 0.44 11.01 8.20
CA THR A 56 0.67 11.93 7.07
C THR A 56 1.07 13.30 7.62
N ILE A 57 2.14 13.88 7.06
CA ILE A 57 2.60 15.23 7.39
C ILE A 57 1.50 16.25 7.04
N GLU A 58 1.28 17.21 7.94
CA GLU A 58 0.29 18.26 7.76
C GLU A 58 0.51 19.02 6.43
N GLY A 59 -0.56 19.15 5.64
CA GLY A 59 -0.52 19.78 4.32
C GLY A 59 0.00 18.90 3.18
N MET A 60 0.33 17.64 3.44
CA MET A 60 0.68 16.65 2.42
C MET A 60 -0.45 15.64 2.18
N HIS A 61 -0.36 14.96 1.04
CA HIS A 61 -1.32 13.95 0.59
C HIS A 61 -0.63 12.58 0.52
N HIS A 62 -1.33 11.52 0.90
CA HIS A 62 -0.83 10.14 0.85
C HIS A 62 -1.35 9.35 -0.34
N ASP A 63 -2.35 9.88 -1.05
CA ASP A 63 -3.16 9.25 -2.10
C ASP A 63 -2.74 9.68 -3.52
N VAL A 64 -1.49 10.15 -3.69
CA VAL A 64 -0.99 10.64 -5.00
C VAL A 64 -0.59 9.51 -5.96
N ILE A 65 -0.47 8.27 -5.48
CA ILE A 65 -0.27 7.07 -6.29
C ILE A 65 -1.39 6.10 -5.97
N LYS A 66 -2.21 5.81 -6.97
CA LYS A 66 -3.31 4.84 -6.87
C LYS A 66 -3.12 3.70 -7.86
N LEU A 67 -3.46 2.49 -7.42
CA LEU A 67 -3.60 1.32 -8.28
C LEU A 67 -5.07 1.14 -8.63
N TYR A 68 -5.34 0.80 -9.89
CA TYR A 68 -6.66 0.42 -10.34
C TYR A 68 -6.59 -1.00 -10.89
N ALA A 69 -7.43 -1.89 -10.38
CA ALA A 69 -7.53 -3.27 -10.85
C ALA A 69 -8.92 -3.53 -11.44
N GLU A 70 -9.00 -4.21 -12.58
CA GLU A 70 -10.25 -4.50 -13.25
C GLU A 70 -10.95 -5.73 -12.66
N ILE A 71 -12.26 -5.63 -12.44
CA ILE A 71 -13.08 -6.79 -12.08
C ILE A 71 -13.31 -7.65 -13.33
N ILE A 72 -12.84 -8.89 -13.31
CA ILE A 72 -13.01 -9.84 -14.43
C ILE A 72 -14.14 -10.85 -14.22
N GLU A 73 -14.54 -11.08 -12.97
CA GLU A 73 -15.65 -11.97 -12.62
C GLU A 73 -16.34 -11.49 -11.33
N ILE A 74 -17.66 -11.65 -11.24
CA ILE A 74 -18.42 -11.52 -9.99
C ILE A 74 -19.31 -12.75 -9.83
N THR A 75 -19.21 -13.41 -8.69
CA THR A 75 -19.99 -14.62 -8.37
C THR A 75 -20.57 -14.54 -6.96
N GLU A 76 -21.87 -14.76 -6.82
CA GLU A 76 -22.53 -14.90 -5.52
C GLU A 76 -22.15 -16.25 -4.88
N LYS A 77 -21.67 -16.20 -3.63
CA LYS A 77 -21.30 -17.38 -2.85
C LYS A 77 -21.84 -17.29 -1.43
N PRO A 78 -22.12 -18.42 -0.76
CA PRO A 78 -22.43 -18.41 0.67
C PRO A 78 -21.30 -17.79 1.49
N LYS A 79 -21.64 -16.99 2.51
CA LYS A 79 -20.65 -16.43 3.46
C LYS A 79 -19.95 -17.52 4.26
N ILE A 80 -20.66 -18.60 4.56
CA ILE A 80 -20.12 -19.75 5.30
C ILE A 80 -19.60 -20.80 4.31
N PRO A 81 -18.36 -21.29 4.48
CA PRO A 81 -17.83 -22.39 3.68
C PRO A 81 -18.73 -23.63 3.74
N ILE A 82 -18.98 -24.23 2.58
CA ILE A 82 -19.69 -25.51 2.49
C ILE A 82 -18.66 -26.63 2.61
N GLY A 83 -18.58 -27.30 3.75
CA GLY A 83 -17.63 -28.40 3.99
C GLY A 83 -17.31 -28.62 5.47
N SER A 84 -16.36 -29.52 5.75
CA SER A 84 -15.80 -29.66 7.10
C SER A 84 -14.82 -28.51 7.37
N LEU A 85 -15.11 -27.71 8.40
CA LEU A 85 -14.20 -26.69 8.90
C LEU A 85 -13.04 -27.39 9.61
N GLU A 86 -11.92 -27.53 8.91
CA GLU A 86 -10.66 -27.96 9.50
C GLU A 86 -9.79 -26.73 9.80
N ALA A 87 -8.90 -26.88 10.78
CA ALA A 87 -7.94 -25.83 11.07
C ALA A 87 -7.07 -25.57 9.82
N ASN A 88 -6.80 -24.31 9.51
CA ASN A 88 -5.81 -23.97 8.49
C ASN A 88 -4.43 -24.53 8.89
N PRO A 89 -3.44 -24.60 7.99
CA PRO A 89 -2.10 -25.12 8.30
C PRO A 89 -1.36 -24.39 9.45
N SER A 90 -1.87 -23.23 9.87
CA SER A 90 -1.39 -22.43 11.00
C SER A 90 -2.14 -22.70 12.31
N GLY A 91 -3.13 -23.60 12.30
CA GLY A 91 -3.90 -24.03 13.48
C GLY A 91 -5.13 -23.19 13.80
N GLU A 92 -5.50 -22.24 12.95
CA GLU A 92 -6.66 -21.38 13.16
C GLU A 92 -7.93 -22.06 12.63
N ILE A 93 -8.96 -22.12 13.47
CA ILE A 93 -10.29 -22.61 13.10
C ILE A 93 -11.13 -21.40 12.73
N TYR A 94 -11.75 -21.43 11.56
CA TYR A 94 -12.67 -20.38 11.14
C TYR A 94 -13.89 -20.37 12.09
N GLU A 95 -14.03 -19.32 12.89
CA GLU A 95 -15.19 -19.13 13.77
C GLU A 95 -16.38 -18.64 12.94
N VAL A 96 -17.35 -19.52 12.74
CA VAL A 96 -18.61 -19.17 12.06
C VAL A 96 -19.46 -18.33 13.00
N LYS A 97 -19.85 -17.13 12.56
CA LYS A 97 -20.85 -16.34 13.25
C LYS A 97 -22.24 -16.87 12.92
N GLU A 98 -23.07 -17.11 13.94
CA GLU A 98 -24.43 -17.63 13.72
C GLU A 98 -25.29 -16.71 12.83
N GLU A 99 -25.00 -15.41 12.85
CA GLU A 99 -25.66 -14.41 12.00
C GLU A 99 -25.39 -14.56 10.50
N ASP A 100 -24.36 -15.31 10.11
CA ASP A 100 -23.99 -15.51 8.69
C ASP A 100 -24.61 -16.79 8.08
N TYR A 101 -25.37 -17.56 8.87
CA TYR A 101 -26.04 -18.76 8.37
C TYR A 101 -27.07 -18.46 7.28
N GLY A 102 -26.86 -19.08 6.12
CA GLY A 102 -27.74 -18.95 4.95
C GLY A 102 -27.60 -17.62 4.21
N LYS A 103 -26.67 -16.74 4.62
CA LYS A 103 -26.36 -15.52 3.89
C LYS A 103 -25.39 -15.79 2.75
N THR A 104 -25.52 -15.00 1.69
CA THR A 104 -24.62 -14.96 0.56
C THR A 104 -23.82 -13.65 0.58
N SER A 105 -22.76 -13.61 -0.21
CA SER A 105 -21.98 -12.42 -0.52
C SER A 105 -21.44 -12.55 -1.94
N HIS A 106 -21.10 -11.43 -2.56
CA HIS A 106 -20.51 -11.40 -3.88
C HIS A 106 -18.99 -11.45 -3.77
N ARG A 107 -18.39 -12.37 -4.52
CA ARG A 107 -16.94 -12.46 -4.71
C ARG A 107 -16.59 -11.84 -6.05
N ALA A 108 -15.74 -10.83 -6.04
CA ALA A 108 -15.15 -10.29 -7.26
C ALA A 108 -13.73 -10.82 -7.44
N ILE A 109 -13.39 -11.18 -8.67
CA ILE A 109 -12.03 -11.54 -9.09
C ILE A 109 -11.44 -10.33 -9.82
N LEU A 110 -10.24 -9.93 -9.42
CA LEU A 110 -9.50 -8.82 -10.00
C LEU A 110 -8.36 -9.33 -10.90
N ASP A 111 -8.13 -8.65 -12.02
CA ASP A 111 -6.98 -8.87 -12.92
C ASP A 111 -5.69 -8.26 -12.34
N LEU A 112 -5.29 -8.80 -11.19
CA LEU A 112 -4.11 -8.41 -10.42
C LEU A 112 -3.77 -9.58 -9.51
N GLY A 113 -2.51 -10.00 -9.40
CA GLY A 113 -2.15 -11.16 -8.56
C GLY A 113 -0.95 -10.95 -7.63
N LEU A 114 -0.57 -12.00 -6.90
CA LEU A 114 0.58 -11.99 -5.99
C LEU A 114 1.92 -11.79 -6.70
N LEU A 115 2.01 -12.08 -8.01
CA LEU A 115 3.20 -11.77 -8.79
C LEU A 115 3.37 -10.25 -9.01
N ASP A 116 2.27 -9.50 -8.97
CA ASP A 116 2.28 -8.04 -9.13
C ASP A 116 2.49 -7.35 -7.79
N ILE A 117 1.70 -7.74 -6.78
CA ILE A 117 1.68 -7.10 -5.46
C ILE A 117 1.10 -8.03 -4.38
N SER A 118 1.68 -7.97 -3.17
CA SER A 118 1.07 -8.58 -1.98
C SER A 118 -0.09 -7.73 -1.48
N THR A 119 -1.18 -8.39 -1.07
CA THR A 119 -2.36 -7.74 -0.45
C THR A 119 -2.02 -6.92 0.78
N ASP A 120 -0.92 -7.24 1.48
CA ASP A 120 -0.44 -6.47 2.63
C ASP A 120 -0.07 -5.01 2.28
N TYR A 121 0.18 -4.73 1.00
CA TYR A 121 0.53 -3.41 0.50
C TYR A 121 -0.61 -2.68 -0.20
N LEU A 122 -1.78 -3.30 -0.29
CA LEU A 122 -3.00 -2.69 -0.83
C LEU A 122 -3.87 -2.16 0.31
N ILE A 123 -4.44 -0.99 0.10
CA ILE A 123 -5.41 -0.37 1.01
C ILE A 123 -6.65 -0.09 0.17
N PRO A 124 -7.72 -0.88 0.33
CA PRO A 124 -8.99 -0.63 -0.36
C PRO A 124 -9.54 0.75 0.02
N GLU A 125 -9.98 1.54 -0.96
CA GLU A 125 -10.71 2.79 -0.66
C GLU A 125 -12.10 2.52 -0.09
N ASP A 126 -12.75 1.48 -0.60
CA ASP A 126 -13.99 0.97 -0.06
C ASP A 126 -13.69 0.07 1.15
N LYS A 127 -14.23 0.46 2.31
CA LYS A 127 -13.99 -0.26 3.57
C LYS A 127 -14.73 -1.58 3.65
N ASP A 128 -15.70 -1.78 2.78
CA ASP A 128 -16.51 -3.00 2.73
C ASP A 128 -15.79 -4.11 1.94
N PHE A 129 -14.64 -3.80 1.31
CA PHE A 129 -13.83 -4.80 0.63
C PHE A 129 -12.94 -5.59 1.58
N GLU A 130 -13.08 -6.91 1.51
CA GLU A 130 -12.23 -7.85 2.23
C GLU A 130 -11.47 -8.73 1.25
N PHE A 131 -10.14 -8.82 1.37
CA PHE A 131 -9.36 -9.79 0.61
C PHE A 131 -9.60 -11.19 1.15
N VAL A 132 -10.13 -12.08 0.32
CA VAL A 132 -10.47 -13.45 0.75
C VAL A 132 -9.63 -14.54 0.10
N GLY A 133 -8.92 -14.20 -0.96
CA GLY A 133 -8.04 -15.14 -1.64
C GLY A 133 -7.14 -14.45 -2.65
N ALA A 134 -6.08 -15.15 -3.02
CA ALA A 134 -5.11 -14.68 -4.00
C ALA A 134 -4.44 -15.86 -4.70
N SER A 135 -4.18 -15.72 -6.00
CA SER A 135 -3.33 -16.59 -6.80
C SER A 135 -2.12 -15.80 -7.31
N SER A 136 -1.29 -16.42 -8.15
CA SER A 136 -0.18 -15.73 -8.82
C SER A 136 -0.64 -14.54 -9.68
N ASP A 137 -1.84 -14.63 -10.25
CA ASP A 137 -2.36 -13.78 -11.33
C ASP A 137 -3.70 -13.10 -11.01
N MET A 138 -4.34 -13.46 -9.89
CA MET A 138 -5.66 -12.94 -9.53
C MET A 138 -5.77 -12.68 -8.03
N LEU A 139 -6.58 -11.69 -7.68
CA LEU A 139 -6.99 -11.40 -6.31
C LEU A 139 -8.50 -11.60 -6.22
N VAL A 140 -8.97 -12.11 -5.09
CA VAL A 140 -10.39 -12.31 -4.81
C VAL A 140 -10.76 -11.43 -3.63
N ILE A 141 -11.75 -10.55 -3.85
CA ILE A 141 -12.31 -9.69 -2.82
C ILE A 141 -13.78 -10.06 -2.54
N ASP A 142 -14.18 -9.96 -1.27
CA ASP A 142 -15.59 -9.83 -0.87
C ASP A 142 -16.06 -8.40 -1.20
N ILE A 143 -17.21 -8.26 -1.85
CA ILE A 143 -17.89 -6.97 -2.03
C ILE A 143 -19.29 -6.98 -1.39
N ASP A 144 -19.49 -7.92 -0.46
CA ASP A 144 -20.71 -8.14 0.32
C ASP A 144 -21.99 -8.22 -0.54
N ASP A 145 -23.02 -7.44 -0.21
CA ASP A 145 -24.28 -7.35 -0.95
C ASP A 145 -24.14 -6.58 -2.27
N ASN A 146 -22.94 -6.04 -2.58
CA ASN A 146 -22.65 -5.22 -3.75
C ASN A 146 -23.57 -3.99 -3.85
N ASP A 147 -23.80 -3.30 -2.73
CA ASP A 147 -24.65 -2.11 -2.65
C ASP A 147 -24.18 -0.97 -3.58
N HIS A 148 -22.87 -0.93 -3.84
CA HIS A 148 -22.24 0.01 -4.78
C HIS A 148 -22.47 -0.32 -6.26
N GLY A 149 -22.98 -1.51 -6.57
CA GLY A 149 -23.40 -1.90 -7.91
C GLY A 149 -22.25 -2.18 -8.88
N TYR A 150 -21.11 -2.66 -8.37
CA TYR A 150 -19.94 -3.07 -9.15
C TYR A 150 -20.30 -4.15 -10.18
N LYS A 151 -19.63 -4.08 -11.33
CA LYS A 151 -19.83 -4.95 -12.49
C LYS A 151 -18.48 -5.39 -13.05
N VAL A 152 -18.51 -6.46 -13.83
CA VAL A 152 -17.36 -6.87 -14.64
C VAL A 152 -16.97 -5.73 -15.58
N GLY A 153 -15.67 -5.41 -15.61
CA GLY A 153 -15.08 -4.29 -16.34
C GLY A 153 -14.91 -3.01 -15.51
N ASP A 154 -15.49 -2.94 -14.30
CA ASP A 154 -15.24 -1.79 -13.41
C ASP A 154 -13.82 -1.85 -12.83
N LEU A 155 -13.24 -0.67 -12.60
CA LEU A 155 -11.93 -0.52 -11.97
C LEU A 155 -12.09 -0.26 -10.47
N VAL A 156 -11.45 -1.10 -9.67
CA VAL A 156 -11.38 -0.96 -8.22
C VAL A 156 -10.12 -0.18 -7.85
N PRO A 157 -10.24 0.97 -7.17
CA PRO A 157 -9.10 1.76 -6.71
C PRO A 157 -8.53 1.23 -5.39
N PHE A 158 -7.20 1.24 -5.30
CA PHE A 158 -6.45 0.97 -4.08
C PHE A 158 -5.42 2.07 -3.84
N ASP A 159 -5.38 2.54 -2.60
CA ASP A 159 -4.22 3.22 -2.07
C ASP A 159 -3.10 2.20 -1.83
N LEU A 160 -1.85 2.68 -1.87
CA LEU A 160 -0.67 1.82 -1.82
C LEU A 160 0.20 2.14 -0.60
N LYS A 161 0.74 1.11 0.02
CA LYS A 161 1.92 1.26 0.87
C LYS A 161 3.16 1.43 0.01
N TYR A 162 4.21 2.05 0.56
CA TYR A 162 5.46 2.34 -0.15
C TYR A 162 6.05 1.12 -0.90
N MET A 163 6.11 -0.04 -0.26
CA MET A 163 6.66 -1.25 -0.88
C MET A 163 5.80 -1.78 -2.02
N GLY A 164 4.47 -1.58 -1.96
CA GLY A 164 3.54 -1.90 -3.04
C GLY A 164 3.81 -1.02 -4.26
N ALA A 165 3.88 0.30 -4.06
CA ALA A 165 4.20 1.23 -5.14
C ALA A 165 5.59 0.97 -5.74
N LEU A 166 6.59 0.66 -4.91
CA LEU A 166 7.92 0.29 -5.39
C LEU A 166 7.87 -0.93 -6.32
N SER A 167 7.13 -1.98 -5.95
CA SER A 167 6.96 -3.18 -6.79
C SER A 167 6.30 -2.83 -8.12
N LEU A 168 5.13 -2.19 -8.07
CA LEU A 168 4.31 -1.88 -9.25
C LEU A 168 5.01 -0.92 -10.22
N LEU A 169 5.73 0.08 -9.69
CA LEU A 169 6.48 1.03 -10.52
C LEU A 169 7.68 0.39 -11.23
N ASN A 170 8.21 -0.72 -10.69
CA ASN A 170 9.26 -1.50 -11.36
C ASN A 170 8.71 -2.60 -12.28
N SER A 171 7.41 -2.91 -12.23
CA SER A 171 6.80 -3.92 -13.10
C SER A 171 6.66 -3.43 -14.53
N SER A 172 7.00 -4.28 -15.52
CA SER A 172 6.72 -4.01 -16.93
C SER A 172 5.29 -4.39 -17.35
N TYR A 173 4.57 -5.10 -16.48
CA TYR A 173 3.21 -5.59 -16.74
C TYR A 173 2.13 -4.64 -16.22
N ILE A 174 2.51 -3.66 -15.39
CA ILE A 174 1.59 -2.67 -14.84
C ILE A 174 1.67 -1.38 -15.66
N GLY A 175 0.53 -1.00 -16.23
CA GLY A 175 0.34 0.28 -16.92
C GLY A 175 0.52 1.46 -15.98
N LYS A 176 1.20 2.52 -16.45
CA LYS A 176 1.48 3.72 -15.65
C LYS A 176 0.95 4.93 -16.40
N LYS A 177 0.15 5.74 -15.72
CA LYS A 177 -0.45 6.95 -16.27
C LYS A 177 -0.23 8.11 -15.32
N VAL A 178 0.32 9.20 -15.82
CA VAL A 178 0.38 10.48 -15.12
C VAL A 178 -0.90 11.25 -15.50
N ILE A 179 -1.63 11.75 -14.51
CA ILE A 179 -2.88 12.50 -14.66
C ILE A 179 -2.60 13.98 -14.49
#